data_AF-A0A3P9M6D0-F1
#
_entry.id   AF-A0A3P9M6D0-F1
#
_cell.length_a   1.000
_cell.length_b   1.000
_cell.length_c   1.000
_cell.angle_alpha   90.00
_cell.angle_beta   90.00
_cell.angle_gamma   90.00
#
_symmetry.space_group_name_H-M   'P 1'
#
loop_
_entity.id
_entity.type
_entity.pdbx_description
1 polymer ?
#
loop_
_entity_poly.entity_id
_entity_poly.type
_entity_poly.pdbx_seq_one_letter_code
_entity_poly.pdbx_strand_id
1 'polypeptide(L)'
;MLWSFVCFLHRLNTIQLFCDLLKLLKRKREREKRKITFKVFGSVSLKVNYCNRKVRLFHFLFEMLEDPSMAHCLSWVPSATGVFRFSSRNKDQVAALWGQKKGNKRPMTYQKMSRALRNYARSGEIFKVKKKLTYQFEKCVYGHLVKKLI
;
A
#
# COMPACT_ATOMS: atom_id res chain seq x y z
N MET A 1 30.79 7.05 -50.13
CA MET A 1 29.69 7.60 -49.31
C MET A 1 29.06 6.54 -48.40
N LEU A 2 29.81 5.90 -47.50
CA LEU A 2 29.26 4.92 -46.53
C LEU A 2 29.82 5.06 -45.11
N TRP A 3 30.73 6.02 -44.87
CA TRP A 3 31.33 6.27 -43.55
C TRP A 3 30.59 7.31 -42.69
N SER A 4 29.54 7.96 -43.22
CA SER A 4 28.70 8.90 -42.43
C SER A 4 27.47 8.27 -41.79
N PHE A 5 27.06 7.06 -42.21
CA PHE A 5 25.87 6.38 -41.65
C PHE A 5 26.19 5.48 -40.44
N VAL A 6 27.41 4.94 -40.33
CA VAL A 6 27.81 4.05 -39.23
C VAL A 6 27.98 4.80 -37.90
N CYS A 7 28.41 6.08 -37.94
CA CYS A 7 28.48 6.93 -36.74
C CYS A 7 27.10 7.39 -36.22
N PHE A 8 26.04 7.34 -37.03
CA PHE A 8 24.70 7.73 -36.61
C PHE A 8 23.94 6.57 -35.94
N LEU A 9 24.12 5.33 -36.42
CA LEU A 9 23.50 4.16 -35.79
C LEU A 9 24.18 3.70 -34.48
N HIS A 10 25.47 3.99 -34.26
CA HIS A 10 26.13 3.70 -32.98
C HIS A 10 25.76 4.70 -31.86
N ARG A 11 25.28 5.90 -32.23
CA ARG A 11 24.89 6.99 -31.32
C ARG A 11 23.46 6.87 -30.80
N LEU A 12 22.58 6.17 -31.52
CA LEU A 12 21.19 5.93 -31.09
C LEU A 12 21.08 4.73 -30.13
N ASN A 13 21.95 3.72 -30.27
CA ASN A 13 21.95 2.54 -29.39
C ASN A 13 22.54 2.87 -27.99
N THR A 14 23.49 3.80 -27.93
CA THR A 14 24.10 4.26 -26.66
C THR A 14 23.16 5.12 -25.81
N ILE A 15 22.33 5.97 -26.43
CA ILE A 15 21.34 6.78 -25.69
C ILE A 15 20.23 5.91 -25.09
N GLN A 16 19.77 4.90 -25.83
CA GLN A 16 18.74 3.98 -25.34
C GLN A 16 19.26 3.14 -24.17
N LEU A 17 20.47 2.58 -24.28
CA LEU A 17 21.12 1.83 -23.21
C LEU A 17 21.37 2.70 -21.96
N PHE A 18 21.72 3.97 -22.14
CA PHE A 18 21.92 4.90 -21.03
C PHE A 18 20.60 5.23 -20.32
N CYS A 19 19.53 5.50 -21.07
CA CYS A 19 18.19 5.70 -20.52
C CYS A 19 17.71 4.47 -19.74
N ASP A 20 17.96 3.26 -20.23
CA ASP A 20 17.56 2.02 -19.56
C ASP A 20 18.42 1.71 -18.33
N LEU A 21 19.72 2.01 -18.37
CA LEU A 21 20.62 1.96 -17.20
C LEU A 21 20.17 2.95 -16.12
N LEU A 22 19.81 4.18 -16.48
CA LEU A 22 19.27 5.17 -15.53
C LEU A 22 17.94 4.71 -14.91
N LYS A 23 17.03 4.10 -15.70
CA LYS A 23 15.80 3.49 -15.17
C LYS A 23 16.11 2.34 -14.20
N LEU A 24 17.09 1.49 -14.51
CA LEU A 24 17.52 0.38 -13.66
C LEU A 24 18.19 0.87 -12.37
N LEU A 25 19.05 1.87 -12.43
CA LEU A 25 19.70 2.48 -11.26
C LEU A 25 18.68 3.21 -10.38
N LYS A 26 17.69 3.90 -10.96
CA LYS A 26 16.57 4.48 -10.21
C LYS A 26 15.74 3.40 -9.52
N ARG A 27 15.42 2.30 -10.21
CA ARG A 27 14.75 1.12 -9.63
C ARG A 27 15.57 0.47 -8.50
N LYS A 28 16.90 0.34 -8.67
CA LYS A 28 17.80 -0.22 -7.65
C LYS A 28 17.87 0.68 -6.42
N ARG A 29 18.00 1.99 -6.60
CA ARG A 29 17.96 3.01 -5.53
C ARG A 29 16.63 2.98 -4.77
N GLU A 30 15.50 2.81 -5.45
CA GLU A 30 14.19 2.70 -4.81
C GLU A 30 13.97 1.38 -4.07
N ARG A 31 14.57 0.27 -4.52
CA ARG A 31 14.56 -1.02 -3.80
C ARG A 31 15.41 -0.94 -2.53
N GLU A 32 16.57 -0.30 -2.59
CA GLU A 32 17.45 -0.16 -1.43
C GLU A 32 16.87 0.81 -0.39
N LYS A 33 16.26 1.93 -0.83
CA LYS A 33 15.47 2.79 0.05
C LYS A 33 14.34 2.04 0.76
N ARG A 34 13.64 1.12 0.08
CA ARG A 34 12.60 0.27 0.68
C ARG A 34 13.15 -0.66 1.77
N LYS A 35 14.32 -1.27 1.56
CA LYS A 35 14.98 -2.11 2.57
C LYS A 35 15.42 -1.29 3.80
N ILE A 36 15.95 -0.09 3.59
CA ILE A 36 16.36 0.81 4.66
C ILE A 36 15.14 1.28 5.45
N THR A 37 14.07 1.72 4.77
CA THR A 37 12.80 2.06 5.42
C THR A 37 12.27 0.86 6.22
N PHE A 38 12.28 -0.35 5.67
CA PHE A 38 11.84 -1.55 6.39
C PHE A 38 12.69 -1.86 7.63
N LYS A 39 14.02 -1.70 7.55
CA LYS A 39 14.93 -1.87 8.70
C LYS A 39 14.70 -0.83 9.80
N VAL A 40 14.41 0.42 9.43
CA VAL A 40 14.12 1.51 10.38
C VAL A 40 12.75 1.32 11.04
N PHE A 41 11.73 0.84 10.31
CA PHE A 41 10.40 0.59 10.88
C PHE A 41 10.35 -0.70 11.72
N GLY A 42 11.14 -1.72 11.37
CA GLY A 42 11.20 -2.99 12.11
C GLY A 42 11.75 -2.88 13.53
N SER A 43 12.49 -1.83 13.86
CA SER A 43 13.00 -1.58 15.22
C SER A 43 12.10 -0.68 16.07
N VAL A 44 11.08 -0.04 15.49
CA VAL A 44 10.07 0.70 16.27
C VAL A 44 9.10 -0.31 16.87
N SER A 45 9.51 -0.86 18.00
CA SER A 45 8.69 -1.66 18.92
C SER A 45 7.31 -0.99 19.09
N LEU A 46 6.29 -1.64 18.53
CA LEU A 46 4.88 -1.26 18.63
C LEU A 46 4.36 -1.56 20.04
N LYS A 47 4.93 -0.92 21.07
CA LYS A 47 4.22 -0.69 22.34
C LYS A 47 3.07 0.27 22.04
N VAL A 48 1.95 -0.30 21.63
CA VAL A 48 0.69 0.44 21.46
C VAL A 48 0.13 0.66 22.86
N ASN A 49 0.50 1.80 23.44
CA ASN A 49 -0.29 2.42 24.49
C ASN A 49 -1.61 2.87 23.85
N TYR A 50 -2.74 2.27 24.25
CA TYR A 50 -4.08 2.76 23.92
C TYR A 50 -4.47 3.94 24.84
N CYS A 51 -3.54 4.88 25.01
CA CYS A 51 -3.82 6.16 25.60
C CYS A 51 -3.17 7.23 24.70
N ASN A 52 -4.02 7.99 24.01
CA ASN A 52 -3.69 9.22 23.28
C ASN A 52 -2.95 9.14 21.92
N ARG A 53 -2.77 7.97 21.29
CA ARG A 53 -2.29 7.90 19.89
C ARG A 53 -3.44 7.80 18.88
N LYS A 54 -3.50 8.77 17.95
CA LYS A 54 -4.47 8.81 16.84
C LYS A 54 -4.46 7.48 16.06
N VAL A 55 -5.59 6.75 16.08
CA VAL A 55 -5.79 5.52 15.30
C VAL A 55 -5.47 5.75 13.82
N ARG A 56 -4.77 4.79 13.20
CA ARG A 56 -4.42 4.76 11.77
C ARG A 56 -5.41 3.90 10.98
N LEU A 57 -5.63 4.24 9.71
CA LEU A 57 -6.63 3.57 8.87
C LEU A 57 -6.38 2.06 8.73
N PHE A 58 -5.13 1.61 8.57
CA PHE A 58 -4.87 0.18 8.36
C PHE A 58 -5.24 -0.69 9.58
N HIS A 59 -5.11 -0.15 10.81
CA HIS A 59 -5.60 -0.84 12.01
C HIS A 59 -7.13 -0.93 12.01
N PHE A 60 -7.81 0.17 11.72
CA PHE A 60 -9.27 0.19 11.59
C PHE A 60 -9.77 -0.78 10.51
N LEU A 61 -9.12 -0.83 9.34
CA LEU A 61 -9.51 -1.75 8.28
C LEU A 61 -9.35 -3.21 8.70
N PHE A 62 -8.33 -3.52 9.49
CA PHE A 62 -8.15 -4.86 10.05
C PHE A 62 -9.26 -5.18 11.05
N GLU A 63 -9.60 -4.27 11.97
CA GLU A 63 -10.74 -4.43 12.89
C GLU A 63 -12.05 -4.72 12.12
N MET A 64 -12.32 -3.98 11.03
CA MET A 64 -13.50 -4.19 10.19
C MET A 64 -13.46 -5.48 9.36
N LEU A 65 -12.29 -6.06 9.13
CA LEU A 65 -12.14 -7.34 8.42
C LEU A 65 -12.40 -8.54 9.34
N GLU A 66 -12.20 -8.36 10.64
CA GLU A 66 -12.46 -9.38 11.66
C GLU A 66 -13.91 -9.33 12.16
N ASP A 67 -14.65 -8.25 11.88
CA ASP A 67 -16.07 -8.15 12.18
C ASP A 67 -16.92 -8.82 11.08
N PRO A 68 -17.62 -9.95 11.38
CA PRO A 68 -18.44 -10.65 10.40
C PRO A 68 -19.60 -9.79 9.88
N SER A 69 -20.10 -8.84 10.67
CA SER A 69 -21.20 -7.95 10.29
C SER A 69 -20.80 -6.99 9.17
N MET A 70 -19.49 -6.79 8.95
CA MET A 70 -18.93 -5.89 7.94
C MET A 70 -18.54 -6.59 6.63
N ALA A 71 -18.68 -7.92 6.56
CA ALA A 71 -18.23 -8.74 5.42
C ALA A 71 -18.87 -8.35 4.07
N HIS A 72 -20.08 -7.77 4.07
CA HIS A 72 -20.78 -7.25 2.89
C HIS A 72 -20.14 -5.98 2.31
N CYS A 73 -19.29 -5.30 3.08
CA CYS A 73 -18.61 -4.06 2.72
C CYS A 73 -17.11 -4.26 2.49
N LEU A 74 -16.47 -5.04 3.34
CA LEU A 74 -15.04 -5.27 3.38
C LEU A 74 -14.78 -6.71 3.82
N SER A 75 -14.06 -7.49 3.01
CA SER A 75 -13.83 -8.91 3.32
C SER A 75 -12.47 -9.40 2.86
N TRP A 76 -11.99 -10.44 3.56
CA TRP A 76 -10.83 -11.21 3.16
C TRP A 76 -11.08 -11.95 1.82
N VAL A 77 -10.03 -12.12 1.02
CA VAL A 77 -10.07 -12.95 -0.18
C VAL A 77 -9.63 -14.36 0.20
N PRO A 78 -10.49 -15.39 0.09
CA PRO A 78 -10.20 -16.73 0.62
C PRO A 78 -8.93 -17.37 0.07
N SER A 79 -8.60 -17.10 -1.19
CA SER A 79 -7.47 -17.72 -1.89
C SER A 79 -6.11 -17.09 -1.57
N ALA A 80 -6.04 -16.05 -0.73
CA ALA A 80 -4.79 -15.32 -0.51
C ALA A 80 -4.69 -14.65 0.87
N THR A 81 -3.65 -15.03 1.62
CA THR A 81 -3.37 -14.50 2.96
C THR A 81 -3.12 -12.99 2.96
N GLY A 82 -3.78 -12.28 3.88
CA GLY A 82 -3.63 -10.84 4.04
C GLY A 82 -4.18 -10.01 2.85
N VAL A 83 -4.83 -10.65 1.87
CA VAL A 83 -5.48 -9.96 0.75
C VAL A 83 -6.93 -9.71 1.08
N PHE A 84 -7.37 -8.46 0.93
CA PHE A 84 -8.74 -8.06 1.21
C PHE A 84 -9.31 -7.22 0.07
N ARG A 85 -10.63 -7.09 0.04
CA ARG A 85 -11.34 -6.36 -1.02
C ARG A 85 -12.53 -5.59 -0.46
N PHE A 86 -12.72 -4.37 -0.97
CA PHE A 86 -13.95 -3.61 -0.74
C PHE A 86 -15.05 -4.03 -1.72
N SER A 87 -16.30 -4.06 -1.23
CA SER A 87 -17.50 -4.22 -2.04
C SER A 87 -17.71 -3.02 -2.96
N SER A 88 -18.02 -3.25 -4.24
CA SER A 88 -18.23 -2.14 -5.19
C SER A 88 -19.41 -1.24 -4.79
N ARG A 89 -20.45 -1.84 -4.20
CA ARG A 89 -21.68 -1.16 -3.76
C ARG A 89 -21.51 -0.49 -2.40
N ASN A 90 -20.87 -1.18 -1.45
CA ASN A 90 -20.92 -0.77 -0.04
C ASN A 90 -19.59 -0.20 0.52
N LYS A 91 -18.55 -0.02 -0.31
CA LYS A 91 -17.26 0.56 0.12
C LYS A 91 -17.36 1.90 0.85
N ASP A 92 -18.39 2.69 0.54
CA ASP A 92 -18.59 4.01 1.13
C ASP A 92 -19.10 3.93 2.59
N GLN A 93 -19.71 2.82 3.00
CA GLN A 93 -20.06 2.57 4.41
C GLN A 93 -18.81 2.48 5.29
N VAL A 94 -17.78 1.75 4.83
CA VAL A 94 -16.49 1.66 5.55
C VAL A 94 -15.81 3.03 5.65
N ALA A 95 -15.91 3.84 4.59
CA ALA A 95 -15.37 5.19 4.61
C ALA A 95 -16.11 6.10 5.59
N ALA A 96 -17.44 6.01 5.65
CA ALA A 96 -18.26 6.76 6.60
C ALA A 96 -17.91 6.40 8.05
N LEU A 97 -17.84 5.10 8.36
CA LEU A 97 -17.43 4.60 9.68
C LEU A 97 -16.02 5.07 10.06
N TRP A 98 -15.09 5.09 9.10
CA TRP A 98 -13.76 5.66 9.33
C TRP A 98 -13.83 7.16 9.66
N GLY A 99 -14.69 7.90 8.96
CA GLY A 99 -14.95 9.30 9.24
C GLY A 99 -15.47 9.54 10.66
N GLN A 100 -16.42 8.72 11.09
CA GLN A 100 -17.00 8.73 12.43
C GLN A 100 -15.94 8.39 13.49
N LYS A 101 -15.16 7.31 13.29
CA LYS A 101 -14.06 6.90 14.19
C LYS A 101 -13.03 8.00 14.40
N LYS A 102 -12.82 8.86 13.39
CA LYS A 102 -11.89 9.99 13.44
C LYS A 102 -12.52 11.31 13.91
N GLY A 103 -13.84 11.38 14.07
CA GLY A 103 -14.55 12.62 14.42
C GLY A 103 -14.41 13.69 13.32
N ASN A 104 -14.38 13.29 12.05
CA ASN A 104 -14.20 14.24 10.96
C ASN A 104 -15.42 15.16 10.83
N LYS A 105 -15.18 16.49 10.83
CA LYS A 105 -16.24 17.49 10.59
C LYS A 105 -16.90 17.36 9.21
N ARG A 106 -16.18 16.81 8.22
CA ARG A 106 -16.70 16.60 6.86
C ARG A 106 -16.78 15.10 6.53
N PRO A 107 -17.74 14.69 5.69
CA PRO A 107 -17.87 13.30 5.28
C PRO A 107 -16.59 12.73 4.67
N MET A 108 -16.21 11.56 5.17
CA MET A 108 -15.16 10.73 4.62
C MET A 108 -15.76 9.85 3.51
N THR A 109 -15.20 9.93 2.32
CA THR A 109 -15.62 9.14 1.15
C THR A 109 -14.58 8.09 0.81
N TYR A 110 -14.98 7.02 0.10
CA TYR A 110 -14.01 6.03 -0.35
C TYR A 110 -12.89 6.66 -1.20
N GLN A 111 -13.19 7.67 -2.02
CA GLN A 111 -12.19 8.36 -2.81
C GLN A 111 -11.09 9.00 -1.94
N LYS A 112 -11.47 9.69 -0.87
CA LYS A 112 -10.53 10.29 0.09
C LYS A 112 -9.77 9.22 0.86
N MET A 113 -10.47 8.19 1.36
CA MET A 113 -9.85 7.07 2.06
C MET A 113 -8.83 6.33 1.19
N SER A 114 -9.16 6.12 -0.10
CA SER A 114 -8.28 5.46 -1.05
C SER A 114 -6.98 6.24 -1.31
N ARG A 115 -6.97 7.56 -1.07
CA ARG A 115 -5.73 8.35 -1.11
C ARG A 115 -4.76 7.92 -0.02
N ALA A 116 -5.25 7.66 1.20
CA ALA A 116 -4.44 7.14 2.29
C ALA A 116 -3.91 5.73 1.96
N LEU A 117 -4.74 4.85 1.38
CA LEU A 117 -4.32 3.52 0.94
C LEU A 117 -3.19 3.56 -0.10
N ARG A 118 -3.22 4.53 -1.03
CA ARG A 118 -2.12 4.73 -1.98
C ARG A 118 -0.82 5.14 -1.28
N ASN A 119 -0.91 5.94 -0.23
CA ASN A 119 0.27 6.35 0.54
C ASN A 119 0.87 5.17 1.34
N TYR A 120 0.05 4.21 1.77
CA TYR A 120 0.53 3.01 2.45
C TYR A 120 1.39 2.10 1.59
N ALA A 121 1.28 2.18 0.26
CA ALA A 121 2.22 1.47 -0.62
C ALA A 121 3.66 2.00 -0.47
N ARG A 122 3.83 3.26 -0.04
CA ARG A 122 5.15 3.85 0.20
C ARG A 122 5.69 3.53 1.60
N SER A 123 4.84 3.57 2.62
CA SER A 123 5.23 3.27 4.01
C SER A 123 5.29 1.77 4.30
N GLY A 124 4.67 0.94 3.45
CA GLY A 124 4.85 -0.51 3.44
C GLY A 124 3.82 -1.29 4.25
N GLU A 125 2.71 -0.70 4.70
CA GLU A 125 1.70 -1.44 5.46
C GLU A 125 0.70 -2.15 4.56
N ILE A 126 0.26 -1.49 3.48
CA ILE A 126 -0.74 -2.01 2.54
C ILE A 126 -0.29 -1.73 1.12
N PHE A 127 -0.35 -2.74 0.26
CA PHE A 127 -0.06 -2.64 -1.17
C PHE A 127 -1.34 -2.75 -2.01
N LYS A 128 -1.34 -2.07 -3.16
CA LYS A 128 -2.41 -2.19 -4.16
C LYS A 128 -2.23 -3.48 -4.95
N VAL A 129 -3.26 -4.31 -5.00
CA VAL A 129 -3.34 -5.47 -5.90
C VAL A 129 -3.97 -5.03 -7.23
N LYS A 130 -3.57 -5.61 -8.37
CA LYS A 130 -4.10 -5.23 -9.70
C LYS A 130 -5.63 -5.32 -9.79
N LYS A 131 -6.23 -6.28 -9.07
CA LYS A 131 -7.69 -6.49 -9.02
C LYS A 131 -8.43 -5.27 -8.44
N LYS A 132 -9.61 -4.96 -8.99
CA LYS A 132 -10.43 -3.81 -8.60
C LYS A 132 -10.72 -3.85 -7.10
N LEU A 133 -10.60 -2.70 -6.42
CA LEU A 133 -10.88 -2.53 -4.99
C LEU A 133 -10.14 -3.51 -4.05
N THR A 134 -9.08 -4.16 -4.54
CA THR A 134 -8.35 -5.20 -3.81
C THR A 134 -7.00 -4.67 -3.35
N TYR A 135 -6.63 -5.02 -2.13
CA TYR A 135 -5.42 -4.58 -1.45
C TYR A 135 -4.85 -5.75 -0.64
N GLN A 136 -3.59 -5.62 -0.23
CA GLN A 136 -2.91 -6.65 0.54
C GLN A 136 -2.11 -6.02 1.66
N PHE A 137 -2.26 -6.51 2.88
CA PHE A 137 -1.35 -6.18 3.97
C PHE A 137 0.04 -6.78 3.71
N GLU A 138 1.08 -6.04 4.07
CA GLU A 138 2.42 -6.59 4.10
C GLU A 138 2.49 -7.77 5.09
N LYS A 139 3.31 -8.79 4.80
CA LYS A 139 3.33 -10.05 5.54
C LYS A 139 3.69 -9.87 7.01
N CYS A 140 4.73 -9.10 7.32
CA CYS A 140 5.13 -8.81 8.70
C CYS A 140 4.07 -7.99 9.44
N VAL A 141 3.47 -7.01 8.77
CA VAL A 141 2.37 -6.21 9.33
C VAL A 141 1.15 -7.09 9.64
N TYR A 142 0.71 -7.91 8.69
CA TYR A 142 -0.40 -8.84 8.89
C TYR A 142 -0.13 -9.81 10.04
N GLY A 143 1.06 -10.43 10.06
CA GLY A 143 1.46 -11.33 11.15
C GLY A 143 1.46 -10.66 12.52
N HIS A 144 1.87 -9.39 12.60
CA HIS A 144 1.81 -8.62 13.85
C HIS A 144 0.37 -8.28 14.27
N LEU A 145 -0.51 -7.95 13.31
CA LEU A 145 -1.91 -7.64 13.57
C LEU A 145 -2.68 -8.85 14.11
N VAL A 146 -2.50 -10.02 13.50
CA VAL A 146 -3.15 -11.27 13.94
C VAL A 146 -2.70 -11.67 15.34
N LYS A 147 -1.40 -11.56 15.65
CA LYS A 147 -0.84 -11.86 16.98
C LYS A 147 -1.38 -10.98 18.11
N LYS A 148 -2.03 -9.85 17.80
CA LYS A 148 -2.62 -8.97 18.81
C LYS A 148 -4.04 -9.34 19.20
N LEU A 149 -4.68 -10.24 18.45
CA LEU A 149 -6.05 -10.69 18.71
C LEU A 149 -6.11 -12.00 19.51
N ILE A 150 -4.97 -12.63 19.73
CA ILE A 150 -4.78 -13.85 20.54
C ILE A 150 -4.00 -13.44 21.79
#